data_AF-A0A3M1GIZ1-F1
#
_entry.id   AF-A0A3M1GIZ1-F1
#
_cell.length_a   1.000
_cell.length_b   1.000
_cell.length_c   1.000
_cell.angle_alpha   90.00
_cell.angle_beta   90.00
_cell.angle_gamma   90.00
#
_symmetry.space_group_name_H-M   'P 1'
#
loop_
_entity.id
_entity.type
_entity.pdbx_description
1 polymer ?
#
loop_
_entity_poly.entity_id
_entity_poly.type
_entity_poly.pdbx_seq_one_letter_code
_entity_poly.pdbx_strand_id
1 'polypeptide(L)'
;MNQTFLKDWAGVIYADALKQGRPWNRADGSPAIVNQFGHPTEAASSYLSGSYPLRAGTYRVYHDGQLDISFSHGTLGSFSTDPATGLKVATWTLPSRTSNVRMFVDNVVTAPTVLSIMRPIDDGSSTSHDFGELPDRLMDLRLGGTEVMRFMDPLDTNGNDSEKWEFRVRPDEHPRTIKPQGGEGMPWEHIIAFCNQMGISPFINIPVKADDEYIRNVAKVFRYGSNGTDPFNSDAEREAHRVAGGTVWEPLDPSLALYIEYSNEVWNNNSSFSQTAWLREQALTEAEEDPNSPLVYDGVSAASSNAFDRLMLGRAYTRRVVFISNTFREVFGDDQMMTRVRPFLFWQKSNANSHGSFRLAFLEDFYGTVRPGNPVAHPPSYYVWGGGTQG
;
A
#
# COMPACT_ATOMS: atom_id res chain seq x y z
N MET A 1 3.97 -14.16 5.74
CA MET A 1 2.80 -14.10 6.65
C MET A 1 1.75 -13.15 6.08
N ASN A 2 0.45 -13.45 6.18
CA ASN A 2 -0.63 -12.51 5.85
C ASN A 2 -0.93 -11.68 7.10
N GLN A 3 -0.88 -10.35 7.01
CA GLN A 3 -1.09 -9.48 8.16
C GLN A 3 -2.54 -9.03 8.25
N THR A 4 -3.40 -9.94 8.65
CA THR A 4 -4.80 -9.59 8.92
C THR A 4 -4.85 -8.56 10.07
N PHE A 5 -5.69 -7.53 9.96
CA PHE A 5 -5.95 -6.49 10.99
C PHE A 5 -4.87 -5.41 11.19
N LEU A 6 -3.85 -5.34 10.34
CA LEU A 6 -2.99 -4.15 10.20
C LEU A 6 -3.69 -3.07 9.34
N LYS A 7 -4.91 -2.68 9.75
CA LYS A 7 -5.72 -1.61 9.13
C LYS A 7 -5.66 -0.35 10.00
N ASP A 8 -6.05 0.80 9.43
CA ASP A 8 -6.25 2.05 10.19
C ASP A 8 -6.90 1.71 11.53
N TRP A 9 -6.25 2.18 12.61
CA TRP A 9 -6.75 2.11 13.97
C TRP A 9 -6.79 0.72 14.66
N ALA A 10 -6.59 -0.38 13.94
CA ALA A 10 -6.70 -1.75 14.46
C ALA A 10 -5.34 -2.39 14.84
N GLY A 11 -4.23 -1.79 14.42
CA GLY A 11 -2.88 -2.28 14.72
C GLY A 11 -1.84 -1.16 14.75
N VAL A 12 -0.76 -1.37 15.51
CA VAL A 12 0.36 -0.42 15.58
C VAL A 12 1.41 -0.86 14.59
N ILE A 13 1.71 0.00 13.61
CA ILE A 13 2.75 -0.19 12.58
C ILE A 13 3.66 1.02 12.61
N TYR A 14 3.11 2.23 12.76
CA TYR A 14 3.89 3.45 12.78
C TYR A 14 4.34 3.82 14.20
N ALA A 15 5.60 4.25 14.29
CA ALA A 15 6.17 4.90 15.46
C ALA A 15 5.49 6.25 15.73
N ASP A 16 5.04 6.95 14.69
CA ASP A 16 4.18 8.13 14.79
C ASP A 16 2.71 7.73 14.97
N ALA A 17 2.15 8.06 16.14
CA ALA A 17 0.75 7.77 16.45
C ALA A 17 -0.25 8.55 15.57
N LEU A 18 0.13 9.73 15.06
CA LEU A 18 -0.75 10.53 14.23
C LEU A 18 -0.96 9.92 12.84
N LYS A 19 0.04 9.23 12.29
CA LYS A 19 -0.07 8.52 11.00
C LYS A 19 -1.05 7.34 11.00
N GLN A 20 -1.53 6.94 12.19
CA GLN A 20 -2.59 5.93 12.36
C GLN A 20 -3.85 6.53 13.01
N GLY A 21 -3.94 7.86 13.04
CA GLY A 21 -5.11 8.58 13.54
C GLY A 21 -6.20 8.67 12.48
N ARG A 22 -7.41 9.04 12.91
CA ARG A 22 -8.50 9.36 11.97
C ARG A 22 -8.25 10.67 11.24
N PRO A 23 -8.97 10.89 10.12
CA PRO A 23 -9.08 12.22 9.54
C PRO A 23 -9.50 13.28 10.57
N TRP A 24 -9.01 14.50 10.35
CA TRP A 24 -9.36 15.66 11.14
C TRP A 24 -10.81 16.07 10.93
N ASN A 25 -11.54 16.27 12.03
CA ASN A 25 -12.93 16.73 12.01
C ASN A 25 -13.11 17.99 12.86
N ARG A 26 -14.03 18.86 12.43
CA ARG A 26 -14.53 19.97 13.23
C ARG A 26 -15.33 19.47 14.44
N ALA A 27 -15.66 20.38 15.35
CA ALA A 27 -16.44 20.08 16.55
C ALA A 27 -17.84 19.48 16.24
N ASP A 28 -18.42 19.82 15.09
CA ASP A 28 -19.71 19.29 14.62
C ASP A 28 -19.60 17.91 13.93
N GLY A 29 -18.39 17.36 13.81
CA GLY A 29 -18.12 16.07 13.17
C GLY A 29 -17.91 16.13 11.65
N SER A 30 -18.01 17.31 11.02
CA SER A 30 -17.69 17.49 9.60
C SER A 30 -16.18 17.42 9.34
N PRO A 31 -15.73 16.98 8.14
CA PRO A 31 -14.30 16.97 7.79
C PRO A 31 -13.68 18.37 7.86
N ALA A 32 -12.55 18.51 8.55
CA ALA A 32 -11.81 19.77 8.63
C ALA A 32 -11.02 20.08 7.34
N ILE A 33 -10.75 21.36 7.10
CA ILE A 33 -9.85 21.81 6.03
C ILE A 33 -8.41 21.52 6.48
N VAL A 34 -7.66 20.85 5.61
CA VAL A 34 -6.26 20.51 5.82
C VAL A 34 -5.39 21.14 4.74
N ASN A 35 -4.13 21.41 5.06
CA ASN A 35 -3.12 21.83 4.10
C ASN A 35 -2.66 20.63 3.25
N GLN A 36 -1.73 20.88 2.31
CA GLN A 36 -1.19 19.84 1.43
C GLN A 36 -0.53 18.66 2.17
N PHE A 37 -0.12 18.85 3.44
CA PHE A 37 0.50 17.84 4.30
C PHE A 37 -0.50 17.12 5.21
N GLY A 38 -1.81 17.31 5.00
CA GLY A 38 -2.85 16.65 5.80
C GLY A 38 -3.02 17.20 7.22
N HIS A 39 -2.47 18.38 7.52
CA HIS A 39 -2.62 19.03 8.83
C HIS A 39 -3.69 20.12 8.81
N PRO A 40 -4.48 20.29 9.88
CA PRO A 40 -5.61 21.19 9.89
C PRO A 40 -5.19 22.65 9.81
N THR A 41 -5.90 23.44 8.99
CA THR A 41 -5.72 24.89 8.88
C THR A 41 -6.70 25.68 9.76
N GLU A 42 -7.51 24.97 10.52
CA GLU A 42 -8.56 25.50 11.40
C GLU A 42 -8.64 24.63 12.67
N ALA A 43 -9.49 25.02 13.62
CA ALA A 43 -9.71 24.22 14.82
C ALA A 43 -10.30 22.85 14.45
N ALA A 44 -9.65 21.78 14.89
CA ALA A 44 -10.01 20.42 14.52
C ALA A 44 -9.57 19.41 15.57
N SER A 45 -10.11 18.20 15.47
CA SER A 45 -9.69 17.09 16.29
C SER A 45 -9.55 15.80 15.51
N SER A 46 -8.57 14.98 15.90
CA SER A 46 -8.36 13.64 15.37
C SER A 46 -8.25 12.67 16.52
N TYR A 47 -8.86 11.51 16.36
CA TYR A 47 -8.63 10.42 17.28
C TYR A 47 -7.35 9.67 16.91
N LEU A 48 -6.51 9.41 17.90
CA LEU A 48 -5.24 8.71 17.75
C LEU A 48 -5.33 7.20 18.05
N SER A 49 -6.43 6.79 18.69
CA SER A 49 -6.71 5.39 19.02
C SER A 49 -8.20 5.15 19.22
N GLY A 50 -8.60 3.89 19.18
CA GLY A 50 -9.88 3.44 19.73
C GLY A 50 -9.74 2.04 20.29
N SER A 51 -10.16 0.98 19.59
CA SER A 51 -10.17 -0.38 20.18
C SER A 51 -8.77 -0.88 20.55
N TYR A 52 -7.72 -0.49 19.82
CA TYR A 52 -6.34 -0.74 20.23
C TYR A 52 -5.82 0.43 21.07
N PRO A 53 -5.56 0.24 22.38
CA PRO A 53 -5.15 1.33 23.26
C PRO A 53 -3.74 1.83 22.93
N LEU A 54 -3.53 3.14 23.08
CA LEU A 54 -2.19 3.74 23.13
C LEU A 54 -1.41 3.15 24.31
N ARG A 55 -0.10 2.98 24.15
CA ARG A 55 0.81 2.54 25.23
C ARG A 55 0.82 3.57 26.35
N ALA A 56 1.03 3.10 27.58
CA ALA A 56 1.46 3.99 28.64
C ALA A 56 2.88 4.51 28.32
N GLY A 57 3.27 5.65 28.90
CA GLY A 57 4.62 6.18 28.81
C GLY A 57 4.70 7.58 28.21
N THR A 58 5.91 7.93 27.79
CA THR A 58 6.27 9.24 27.26
C THR A 58 6.25 9.25 25.74
N TYR A 59 5.47 10.17 25.20
CA TYR A 59 5.39 10.51 23.79
C TYR A 59 6.13 11.83 23.54
N ARG A 60 6.74 11.99 22.37
CA ARG A 60 7.29 13.26 21.91
C ARG A 60 6.40 13.85 20.81
N VAL A 61 5.87 15.04 21.06
CA VAL A 61 4.99 15.77 20.13
C VAL A 61 5.82 16.84 19.44
N TYR A 62 5.89 16.81 18.12
CA TYR A 62 6.64 17.75 17.30
C TYR A 62 5.72 18.57 16.40
N HIS A 63 5.98 19.86 16.26
CA HIS A 63 5.39 20.68 15.20
C HIS A 63 6.22 21.90 14.82
N ASP A 64 5.91 22.52 13.68
CA ASP A 64 6.48 23.80 13.23
C ASP A 64 5.43 24.93 13.12
N GLY A 65 4.15 24.63 13.34
CA GLY A 65 3.05 25.60 13.24
C GLY A 65 2.92 26.55 14.43
N GLN A 66 1.99 27.50 14.30
CA GLN A 66 1.49 28.36 15.38
C GLN A 66 0.04 27.98 15.69
N LEU A 67 -0.14 27.18 16.73
CA LEU A 67 -1.40 26.57 17.14
C LEU A 67 -1.32 26.16 18.61
N ASP A 68 -2.48 25.94 19.22
CA ASP A 68 -2.60 25.24 20.50
C ASP A 68 -2.85 23.75 20.27
N ILE A 69 -2.17 22.90 21.02
CA ILE A 69 -2.33 21.45 21.00
C ILE A 69 -2.79 20.98 22.37
N SER A 70 -3.81 20.13 22.40
CA SER A 70 -4.22 19.43 23.63
C SER A 70 -4.66 18.00 23.34
N PHE A 71 -4.78 17.19 24.40
CA PHE A 71 -5.21 15.79 24.32
C PHE A 71 -6.32 15.53 25.32
N SER A 72 -7.24 14.62 24.97
CA SER A 72 -8.33 14.21 25.88
C SER A 72 -7.83 13.45 27.11
N HIS A 73 -6.60 12.93 27.07
CA HIS A 73 -5.99 12.13 28.13
C HIS A 73 -4.50 12.46 28.28
N GLY A 74 -3.96 12.13 29.46
CA GLY A 74 -2.56 12.37 29.79
C GLY A 74 -2.26 13.82 30.10
N THR A 75 -0.98 14.13 30.20
CA THR A 75 -0.49 15.48 30.52
C THR A 75 0.53 15.91 29.49
N LEU A 76 0.24 17.02 28.79
CA LEU A 76 1.15 17.65 27.85
C LEU A 76 1.96 18.71 28.59
N GLY A 77 3.29 18.62 28.49
CA GLY A 77 4.20 19.62 29.00
C GLY A 77 4.29 20.86 28.09
N SER A 78 5.10 21.83 28.50
CA SER A 78 5.34 23.02 27.68
C SER A 78 6.19 22.69 26.44
N PHE A 79 5.89 23.37 25.33
CA PHE A 79 6.72 23.30 24.13
C PHE A 79 8.03 24.07 24.31
N SER A 80 9.10 23.49 23.80
CA SER A 80 10.43 24.09 23.66
C SER A 80 10.93 23.91 22.23
N THR A 81 12.05 24.51 21.85
CA THR A 81 12.65 24.26 20.53
C THR A 81 13.63 23.09 20.64
N ASP A 82 13.44 22.06 19.82
CA ASP A 82 14.36 20.93 19.70
C ASP A 82 15.60 21.36 18.91
N PRO A 83 16.82 21.28 19.48
CA PRO A 83 18.01 21.78 18.80
C PRO A 83 18.44 20.93 17.59
N ALA A 84 18.02 19.67 17.52
CA ALA A 84 18.39 18.77 16.42
C ALA A 84 17.54 19.03 15.18
N THR A 85 16.23 19.26 15.36
CA THR A 85 15.28 19.42 14.25
C THR A 85 14.87 20.88 14.01
N GLY A 86 15.06 21.77 14.99
CA GLY A 86 14.54 23.14 14.98
C GLY A 86 13.02 23.24 15.27
N LEU A 87 12.34 22.10 15.41
CA LEU A 87 10.89 22.03 15.62
C LEU A 87 10.51 22.41 17.06
N LYS A 88 9.26 22.79 17.26
CA LYS A 88 8.66 22.82 18.60
C LYS A 88 8.45 21.38 19.06
N VAL A 89 8.91 21.09 20.28
CA VAL A 89 8.75 19.77 20.90
C VAL A 89 8.22 19.88 22.33
N ALA A 90 7.29 18.99 22.67
CA ALA A 90 6.80 18.79 24.03
C ALA A 90 6.75 17.30 24.38
N THR A 91 6.78 17.02 25.68
CA THR A 91 6.52 15.68 26.22
C THR A 91 5.04 15.55 26.55
N TRP A 92 4.41 14.49 26.02
CA TRP A 92 3.07 14.08 26.41
C TRP A 92 3.15 12.75 27.15
N THR A 93 2.65 12.70 28.39
CA THR A 93 2.72 11.49 29.22
C THR A 93 1.34 10.88 29.39
N LEU A 94 1.20 9.60 29.01
CA LEU A 94 0.03 8.78 29.30
C LEU A 94 0.36 7.84 30.48
N PRO A 95 -0.36 7.93 31.61
CA PRO A 95 -0.02 7.15 32.82
C PRO A 95 -0.39 5.66 32.70
N SER A 96 -1.31 5.32 31.80
CA SER A 96 -1.80 3.96 31.58
C SER A 96 -2.21 3.78 30.12
N ARG A 97 -2.32 2.52 29.70
CA ARG A 97 -2.86 2.20 28.38
C ARG A 97 -4.26 2.77 28.21
N THR A 98 -4.45 3.57 27.17
CA THR A 98 -5.67 4.36 27.00
C THR A 98 -6.23 4.25 25.58
N SER A 99 -7.52 3.92 25.50
CA SER A 99 -8.31 3.87 24.27
C SER A 99 -9.07 5.17 24.04
N ASN A 100 -9.53 5.41 22.81
CA ASN A 100 -10.33 6.58 22.44
C ASN A 100 -9.65 7.91 22.73
N VAL A 101 -8.33 7.94 22.55
CA VAL A 101 -7.55 9.16 22.79
C VAL A 101 -7.73 10.09 21.60
N ARG A 102 -7.97 11.37 21.88
CA ARG A 102 -8.19 12.41 20.88
C ARG A 102 -7.18 13.52 21.07
N MET A 103 -6.61 13.98 19.96
CA MET A 103 -5.84 15.20 19.86
C MET A 103 -6.75 16.33 19.37
N PHE A 104 -6.56 17.51 19.94
CA PHE A 104 -7.20 18.75 19.52
C PHE A 104 -6.14 19.74 19.06
N VAL A 105 -6.47 20.46 18.01
CA VAL A 105 -5.74 21.59 17.49
C VAL A 105 -6.69 22.78 17.51
N ASP A 106 -6.30 23.85 18.20
CA ASP A 106 -7.09 25.07 18.37
C ASP A 106 -6.24 26.31 18.05
N ASN A 107 -6.88 27.48 17.92
CA ASN A 107 -6.20 28.77 17.70
C ASN A 107 -5.14 28.73 16.58
N VAL A 108 -5.43 28.06 15.46
CA VAL A 108 -4.51 27.89 14.34
C VAL A 108 -4.27 29.24 13.64
N VAL A 109 -3.08 29.81 13.85
CA VAL A 109 -2.60 31.01 13.14
C VAL A 109 -1.77 30.59 11.93
N THR A 110 -0.94 29.56 12.07
CA THR A 110 -0.16 28.98 10.98
C THR A 110 -0.22 27.46 11.08
N ALA A 111 -0.83 26.83 10.08
CA ALA A 111 -0.94 25.38 10.00
C ALA A 111 0.45 24.73 9.92
N PRO A 112 0.73 23.67 10.70
CA PRO A 112 2.02 23.02 10.65
C PRO A 112 2.27 22.33 9.31
N THR A 113 3.51 22.39 8.81
CA THR A 113 3.97 21.49 7.75
C THR A 113 4.49 20.18 8.33
N VAL A 114 4.90 20.19 9.60
CA VAL A 114 5.26 19.00 10.39
C VAL A 114 4.35 18.93 11.61
N LEU A 115 3.66 17.81 11.80
CA LEU A 115 2.95 17.48 13.03
C LEU A 115 3.14 15.98 13.30
N SER A 116 3.75 15.62 14.42
CA SER A 116 4.14 14.24 14.68
C SER A 116 4.04 13.89 16.16
N ILE A 117 3.66 12.64 16.46
CA ILE A 117 3.52 12.13 17.83
C ILE A 117 4.27 10.82 17.95
N MET A 118 5.55 10.89 18.30
CA MET A 118 6.40 9.71 18.43
C MET A 118 6.03 8.92 19.70
N ARG A 119 5.68 7.64 19.52
CA ARG A 119 5.28 6.72 20.58
C ARG A 119 6.44 6.40 21.55
N PRO A 120 6.16 5.99 22.80
CA PRO A 120 7.13 5.32 23.66
C PRO A 120 7.67 4.06 22.98
N ILE A 121 8.97 3.76 23.07
CA ILE A 121 9.55 2.55 22.42
C ILE A 121 9.02 1.23 23.00
N ASP A 122 8.49 1.26 24.22
CA ASP A 122 7.81 0.14 24.87
C ASP A 122 6.75 0.67 25.86
N ASP A 123 5.87 -0.21 26.34
CA ASP A 123 4.79 0.15 27.26
C ASP A 123 5.34 0.61 28.60
N GLY A 124 4.95 1.82 29.02
CA GLY A 124 5.46 2.49 30.22
C GLY A 124 6.84 3.13 30.05
N SER A 125 7.44 3.07 28.86
CA SER A 125 8.77 3.66 28.62
C SER A 125 8.75 5.18 28.74
N SER A 126 9.79 5.75 29.35
CA SER A 126 10.07 7.18 29.34
C SER A 126 10.78 7.65 28.06
N THR A 127 11.21 6.70 27.22
CA THR A 127 11.90 6.96 25.95
C THR A 127 10.94 6.76 24.80
N SER A 128 10.84 7.76 23.93
CA SER A 128 10.07 7.69 22.69
C SER A 128 10.94 7.29 21.50
N HIS A 129 10.29 6.91 20.40
CA HIS A 129 10.93 6.81 19.09
C HIS A 129 11.57 8.14 18.69
N ASP A 130 12.60 8.04 17.84
CA ASP A 130 13.27 9.20 17.28
C ASP A 130 12.38 9.87 16.23
N PHE A 131 12.47 11.19 16.11
CA PHE A 131 11.70 11.93 15.11
C PHE A 131 11.98 11.40 13.69
N GLY A 132 10.92 11.14 12.94
CA GLY A 132 10.99 10.63 11.56
C GLY A 132 11.15 9.11 11.45
N GLU A 133 11.31 8.39 12.55
CA GLU A 133 11.23 6.92 12.53
C GLU A 133 9.84 6.49 12.05
N LEU A 134 9.77 5.62 11.04
CA LEU A 134 8.49 5.26 10.43
C LEU A 134 7.85 4.05 11.12
N PRO A 135 8.42 2.83 11.07
CA PRO A 135 7.85 1.70 11.77
C PRO A 135 8.12 1.76 13.29
N ASP A 136 7.17 1.25 14.05
CA ASP A 136 7.31 1.02 15.47
C ASP A 136 8.29 -0.14 15.72
N ARG A 137 9.37 0.10 16.47
CA ARG A 137 10.38 -0.92 16.86
C ARG A 137 9.78 -2.17 17.52
N LEU A 138 8.59 -2.10 18.13
CA LEU A 138 7.91 -3.32 18.61
C LEU A 138 7.56 -4.29 17.48
N MET A 139 7.56 -3.85 16.21
CA MET A 139 7.39 -4.73 15.07
C MET A 139 8.55 -5.72 14.96
N ASP A 140 9.77 -5.37 15.38
CA ASP A 140 10.91 -6.29 15.42
C ASP A 140 10.61 -7.49 16.32
N LEU A 141 10.01 -7.25 17.49
CA LEU A 141 9.63 -8.31 18.42
C LEU A 141 8.50 -9.19 17.86
N ARG A 142 7.58 -8.61 17.08
CA ARG A 142 6.40 -9.32 16.56
C ARG A 142 6.67 -10.08 15.27
N LEU A 143 7.58 -9.57 14.45
CA LEU A 143 7.85 -10.06 13.11
C LEU A 143 9.26 -10.65 12.97
N GLY A 144 10.08 -10.62 14.03
CA GLY A 144 11.43 -11.16 14.03
C GLY A 144 11.50 -12.57 13.44
N GLY A 145 12.38 -12.75 12.45
CA GLY A 145 12.53 -13.99 11.69
C GLY A 145 11.57 -14.15 10.50
N THR A 146 10.68 -13.19 10.24
CA THR A 146 9.84 -13.18 9.03
C THR A 146 10.66 -12.70 7.85
N GLU A 147 10.81 -13.53 6.81
CA GLU A 147 11.52 -13.12 5.58
C GLU A 147 10.61 -12.42 4.57
N VAL A 148 9.31 -12.76 4.56
CA VAL A 148 8.33 -12.26 3.59
C VAL A 148 7.00 -11.88 4.28
N MET A 149 6.54 -10.67 4.02
CA MET A 149 5.28 -10.13 4.55
C MET A 149 4.34 -9.72 3.42
N ARG A 150 3.11 -10.26 3.43
CA ARG A 150 2.05 -9.91 2.47
C ARG A 150 1.22 -8.76 3.01
N PHE A 151 1.10 -7.70 2.20
CA PHE A 151 0.50 -6.40 2.55
C PHE A 151 -0.97 -6.27 2.13
N MET A 152 -1.69 -7.38 1.94
CA MET A 152 -3.06 -7.37 1.40
C MET A 152 -4.02 -6.43 2.16
N ASP A 153 -4.06 -6.57 3.49
CA ASP A 153 -4.90 -5.76 4.38
C ASP A 153 -4.41 -4.30 4.50
N PRO A 154 -3.11 -4.05 4.73
CA PRO A 154 -2.51 -2.71 4.60
C PRO A 154 -2.83 -1.97 3.29
N LEU A 155 -2.91 -2.70 2.18
CA LEU A 155 -3.24 -2.17 0.85
C LEU A 155 -4.74 -2.08 0.58
N ASP A 156 -5.56 -2.52 1.54
CA ASP A 156 -7.01 -2.71 1.41
C ASP A 156 -7.42 -3.41 0.11
N THR A 157 -6.67 -4.45 -0.29
CA THR A 157 -6.69 -5.02 -1.65
C THR A 157 -8.08 -5.34 -2.21
N ASN A 158 -9.00 -5.85 -1.38
CA ASN A 158 -10.35 -6.21 -1.81
C ASN A 158 -11.26 -4.98 -1.99
N GLY A 159 -10.98 -3.88 -1.28
CA GLY A 159 -11.69 -2.60 -1.40
C GLY A 159 -10.95 -1.57 -2.24
N ASN A 160 -9.74 -1.85 -2.72
CA ASN A 160 -8.91 -0.87 -3.39
C ASN A 160 -9.32 -0.64 -4.85
N ASP A 161 -10.01 0.49 -5.05
CA ASP A 161 -10.54 0.96 -6.33
C ASP A 161 -9.62 1.99 -7.01
N SER A 162 -8.37 2.12 -6.58
CA SER A 162 -7.41 3.04 -7.21
C SER A 162 -7.15 2.64 -8.67
N GLU A 163 -7.66 3.45 -9.60
CA GLU A 163 -7.43 3.29 -11.05
C GLU A 163 -6.20 4.08 -11.51
N LYS A 164 -6.15 5.38 -11.17
CA LYS A 164 -5.12 6.34 -11.61
C LYS A 164 -4.07 6.60 -10.53
N TRP A 165 -2.86 6.97 -10.93
CA TRP A 165 -1.73 7.18 -10.00
C TRP A 165 -2.07 8.21 -8.92
N GLU A 166 -2.74 9.29 -9.28
CA GLU A 166 -3.15 10.36 -8.37
C GLU A 166 -4.20 9.94 -7.33
N PHE A 167 -4.84 8.77 -7.48
CA PHE A 167 -5.85 8.29 -6.52
C PHE A 167 -5.24 7.58 -5.31
N ARG A 168 -3.95 7.20 -5.37
CA ARG A 168 -3.25 6.56 -4.26
C ARG A 168 -3.19 7.47 -3.03
N VAL A 169 -2.92 6.88 -1.86
CA VAL A 169 -2.52 7.65 -0.68
C VAL A 169 -1.07 8.09 -0.81
N ARG A 170 -0.79 9.37 -0.54
CA ARG A 170 0.57 9.92 -0.49
C ARG A 170 1.17 9.83 0.93
N PRO A 171 2.50 9.84 1.10
CA PRO A 171 3.15 9.61 2.41
C PRO A 171 2.82 10.65 3.51
N ASP A 172 2.43 11.84 3.10
CA ASP A 172 1.98 12.95 3.94
C ASP A 172 0.47 12.92 4.22
N GLU A 173 -0.29 12.11 3.49
CA GLU A 173 -1.71 11.93 3.72
C GLU A 173 -1.98 10.86 4.79
N HIS A 174 -3.11 11.00 5.49
CA HIS A 174 -3.60 9.94 6.37
C HIS A 174 -3.98 8.71 5.53
N PRO A 175 -3.62 7.48 5.96
CA PRO A 175 -4.08 6.26 5.32
C PRO A 175 -5.60 6.25 5.19
N ARG A 176 -6.10 5.85 4.02
CA ARG A 176 -7.53 5.83 3.71
C ARG A 176 -8.02 4.40 3.59
N THR A 177 -7.96 3.61 4.67
CA THR A 177 -8.25 2.17 4.60
C THR A 177 -9.70 1.79 4.94
N ILE A 178 -10.58 2.77 5.20
CA ILE A 178 -12.02 2.54 5.48
C ILE A 178 -12.86 3.67 4.86
N LYS A 179 -13.46 3.44 3.69
CA LYS A 179 -14.59 4.23 3.16
C LYS A 179 -15.76 3.30 2.79
N PRO A 180 -17.00 3.80 2.74
CA PRO A 180 -18.16 3.00 2.30
C PRO A 180 -18.03 2.45 0.86
N GLN A 181 -17.16 3.07 0.03
CA GLN A 181 -16.89 2.70 -1.36
C GLN A 181 -15.49 2.08 -1.58
N GLY A 182 -14.80 1.63 -0.52
CA GLY A 182 -13.46 1.02 -0.62
C GLY A 182 -12.31 1.97 -0.28
N GLY A 183 -11.24 1.46 0.35
CA GLY A 183 -10.08 2.25 0.77
C GLY A 183 -8.92 2.23 -0.23
N GLU A 184 -8.07 3.26 -0.23
CA GLU A 184 -6.91 3.35 -1.14
C GLU A 184 -5.62 2.73 -0.56
N GLY A 185 -5.72 2.07 0.60
CA GLY A 185 -4.59 1.41 1.28
C GLY A 185 -3.63 2.38 1.98
N MET A 186 -2.40 1.92 2.18
CA MET A 186 -1.28 2.76 2.66
C MET A 186 -0.36 3.18 1.49
N PRO A 187 0.42 4.26 1.66
CA PRO A 187 1.41 4.68 0.66
C PRO A 187 2.43 3.57 0.35
N TRP A 188 2.79 3.42 -0.92
CA TRP A 188 3.83 2.48 -1.35
C TRP A 188 5.19 2.77 -0.69
N GLU A 189 5.49 4.05 -0.50
CA GLU A 189 6.70 4.52 0.17
C GLU A 189 6.78 4.03 1.63
N HIS A 190 5.64 3.94 2.32
CA HIS A 190 5.60 3.43 3.69
C HIS A 190 5.84 1.92 3.75
N ILE A 191 5.32 1.16 2.78
CA ILE A 191 5.60 -0.29 2.65
C ILE A 191 7.10 -0.52 2.47
N ILE A 192 7.73 0.27 1.59
CA ILE A 192 9.16 0.18 1.32
C ILE A 192 9.97 0.54 2.56
N ALA A 193 9.69 1.68 3.18
CA ALA A 193 10.43 2.12 4.37
C ALA A 193 10.28 1.12 5.53
N PHE A 194 9.09 0.56 5.72
CA PHE A 194 8.87 -0.55 6.66
C PHE A 194 9.75 -1.75 6.33
N CYS A 195 9.71 -2.23 5.08
CA CYS A 195 10.46 -3.41 4.64
C CYS A 195 11.97 -3.22 4.76
N ASN A 196 12.48 -2.05 4.37
CA ASN A 196 13.90 -1.70 4.44
C ASN A 196 14.38 -1.69 5.90
N GLN A 197 13.62 -1.08 6.81
CA GLN A 197 14.00 -1.05 8.23
C GLN A 197 13.95 -2.44 8.88
N MET A 198 12.96 -3.24 8.52
CA MET A 198 12.73 -4.56 9.11
C MET A 198 13.57 -5.69 8.47
N GLY A 199 14.18 -5.44 7.29
CA GLY A 199 14.84 -6.47 6.50
C GLY A 199 13.87 -7.53 5.95
N ILE A 200 12.62 -7.15 5.67
CA ILE A 200 11.56 -8.08 5.24
C ILE A 200 11.23 -7.84 3.77
N SER A 201 11.19 -8.89 2.96
CA SER A 201 10.78 -8.78 1.55
C SER A 201 9.28 -8.52 1.43
N PRO A 202 8.85 -7.45 0.73
CA PRO A 202 7.43 -7.17 0.52
C PRO A 202 6.78 -8.15 -0.45
N PHE A 203 5.58 -8.58 -0.08
CA PHE A 203 4.62 -9.17 -0.99
C PHE A 203 3.44 -8.20 -1.14
N ILE A 204 3.31 -7.61 -2.33
CA ILE A 204 2.31 -6.59 -2.65
C ILE A 204 1.20 -7.11 -3.54
N ASN A 205 0.05 -6.45 -3.45
CA ASN A 205 -1.12 -6.68 -4.28
C ASN A 205 -1.39 -5.43 -5.12
N ILE A 206 -1.34 -5.55 -6.44
CA ILE A 206 -1.71 -4.46 -7.36
C ILE A 206 -3.24 -4.33 -7.38
N PRO A 207 -3.82 -3.11 -7.23
CA PRO A 207 -5.26 -2.91 -7.29
C PRO A 207 -5.86 -3.43 -8.60
N VAL A 208 -7.08 -3.97 -8.56
CA VAL A 208 -7.68 -4.64 -9.73
C VAL A 208 -7.90 -3.66 -10.89
N LYS A 209 -8.28 -2.41 -10.56
CA LYS A 209 -8.58 -1.35 -11.51
C LYS A 209 -7.37 -0.55 -11.95
N ALA A 210 -6.20 -0.75 -11.33
CA ALA A 210 -4.99 0.03 -11.63
C ALA A 210 -4.68 -0.01 -13.12
N ASP A 211 -4.54 1.16 -13.73
CA ASP A 211 -4.18 1.28 -15.14
C ASP A 211 -2.67 1.06 -15.38
N ASP A 212 -2.28 1.14 -16.63
CA ASP A 212 -0.92 0.85 -17.08
C ASP A 212 0.11 1.82 -16.50
N GLU A 213 -0.27 3.09 -16.35
CA GLU A 213 0.57 4.13 -15.77
C GLU A 213 0.73 3.92 -14.26
N TYR A 214 -0.35 3.60 -13.56
CA TYR A 214 -0.30 3.26 -12.13
C TYR A 214 0.69 2.12 -11.88
N ILE A 215 0.57 1.01 -12.61
CA ILE A 215 1.43 -0.17 -12.46
C ILE A 215 2.89 0.17 -12.74
N ARG A 216 3.15 0.97 -13.79
CA ARG A 216 4.48 1.44 -14.13
C ARG A 216 5.06 2.33 -13.04
N ASN A 217 4.26 3.21 -12.45
CA ASN A 217 4.70 4.07 -11.37
C ASN A 217 4.97 3.29 -10.08
N VAL A 218 4.19 2.25 -9.76
CA VAL A 218 4.54 1.31 -8.68
C VAL A 218 5.91 0.67 -8.94
N ALA A 219 6.15 0.14 -10.13
CA ALA A 219 7.45 -0.44 -10.47
C ALA A 219 8.61 0.56 -10.28
N LYS A 220 8.43 1.81 -10.72
CA LYS A 220 9.43 2.87 -10.54
C LYS A 220 9.64 3.26 -9.08
N VAL A 221 8.59 3.37 -8.27
CA VAL A 221 8.73 3.66 -6.82
C VAL A 221 9.58 2.59 -6.15
N PHE A 222 9.32 1.30 -6.43
CA PHE A 222 10.12 0.21 -5.85
C PHE A 222 11.56 0.17 -6.38
N ARG A 223 11.82 0.61 -7.62
CA ARG A 223 13.16 0.58 -8.24
C ARG A 223 14.01 1.82 -7.94
N TYR A 224 13.41 3.00 -7.95
CA TYR A 224 14.12 4.29 -7.92
C TYR A 224 13.73 5.18 -6.75
N GLY A 225 12.60 4.92 -6.08
CA GLY A 225 12.06 5.77 -5.01
C GLY A 225 11.10 6.84 -5.54
N SER A 226 10.68 7.75 -4.68
CA SER A 226 9.76 8.85 -5.04
C SER A 226 10.10 10.15 -4.30
N ASN A 227 9.57 11.27 -4.77
CA ASN A 227 9.61 12.55 -4.05
C ASN A 227 8.42 12.74 -3.08
N GLY A 228 7.64 11.67 -2.85
CA GLY A 228 6.39 11.69 -2.10
C GLY A 228 5.13 11.89 -2.95
N THR A 229 5.28 12.34 -4.20
CA THR A 229 4.18 12.45 -5.18
C THR A 229 4.45 11.57 -6.40
N ASP A 230 5.59 11.76 -7.04
CA ASP A 230 5.96 11.09 -8.29
C ASP A 230 7.18 10.18 -8.10
N PRO A 231 7.22 9.03 -8.79
CA PRO A 231 8.41 8.20 -8.81
C PRO A 231 9.54 8.89 -9.57
N PHE A 232 10.78 8.64 -9.15
CA PHE A 232 11.94 8.95 -9.97
C PHE A 232 12.07 7.97 -11.15
N ASN A 233 12.74 8.38 -12.23
CA ASN A 233 12.98 7.55 -13.40
C ASN A 233 14.39 6.93 -13.43
N SER A 234 15.28 7.35 -12.54
CA SER A 234 16.64 6.80 -12.40
C SER A 234 17.24 7.09 -11.02
N ASP A 235 18.28 6.33 -10.66
CA ASP A 235 19.08 6.61 -9.45
C ASP A 235 19.75 7.99 -9.49
N ALA A 236 20.13 8.46 -10.69
CA ALA A 236 20.72 9.80 -10.88
C ALA A 236 19.70 10.92 -10.64
N GLU A 237 18.44 10.74 -11.07
CA GLU A 237 17.37 11.69 -10.81
C GLU A 237 17.05 11.80 -9.32
N ARG A 238 16.95 10.65 -8.62
CA ARG A 238 16.77 10.61 -7.16
C ARG A 238 17.89 11.39 -6.46
N GLU A 239 19.14 11.10 -6.80
CA GLU A 239 20.28 11.73 -6.13
C GLU A 239 20.35 13.24 -6.42
N ALA A 240 20.07 13.65 -7.66
CA ALA A 240 19.98 15.07 -7.99
C ALA A 240 18.90 15.79 -7.17
N HIS A 241 17.73 15.15 -6.98
CA HIS A 241 16.66 15.69 -6.15
C HIS A 241 17.08 15.81 -4.67
N ARG A 242 17.77 14.80 -4.14
CA ARG A 242 18.33 14.80 -2.78
C ARG A 242 19.31 15.93 -2.56
N VAL A 243 20.28 16.10 -3.48
CA VAL A 243 21.30 17.15 -3.41
C VAL A 243 20.67 18.55 -3.48
N ALA A 244 19.55 18.70 -4.19
CA ALA A 244 18.78 19.93 -4.23
C ALA A 244 17.96 20.20 -2.95
N GLY A 245 18.02 19.32 -1.94
CA GLY A 245 17.29 19.43 -0.68
C GLY A 245 15.82 18.99 -0.78
N GLY A 246 15.46 18.29 -1.85
CA GLY A 246 14.12 17.73 -2.02
C GLY A 246 13.88 16.49 -1.17
N THR A 247 12.63 16.23 -0.83
CA THR A 247 12.22 15.03 -0.10
C THR A 247 12.47 13.78 -0.94
N VAL A 248 13.09 12.78 -0.35
CA VAL A 248 13.31 11.48 -1.00
C VAL A 248 12.75 10.36 -0.13
N TRP A 249 11.87 9.57 -0.73
CA TRP A 249 11.48 8.26 -0.24
C TRP A 249 12.31 7.22 -0.99
N GLU A 250 13.13 6.48 -0.23
CA GLU A 250 14.06 5.49 -0.80
C GLU A 250 13.32 4.37 -1.56
N PRO A 251 13.95 3.78 -2.60
CA PRO A 251 13.46 2.54 -3.21
C PRO A 251 13.56 1.35 -2.24
N LEU A 252 13.02 0.21 -2.66
CA LEU A 252 13.24 -1.05 -1.95
C LEU A 252 14.74 -1.39 -1.94
N ASP A 253 15.24 -1.80 -0.78
CA ASP A 253 16.61 -2.25 -0.59
C ASP A 253 16.98 -3.31 -1.66
N PRO A 254 18.14 -3.18 -2.34
CA PRO A 254 18.57 -4.12 -3.39
C PRO A 254 18.74 -5.57 -2.92
N SER A 255 18.93 -5.80 -1.63
CA SER A 255 19.02 -7.14 -1.04
C SER A 255 17.66 -7.83 -0.82
N LEU A 256 16.57 -7.06 -0.84
CA LEU A 256 15.21 -7.58 -0.63
C LEU A 256 14.55 -7.95 -1.96
N ALA A 257 13.80 -9.06 -1.93
CA ALA A 257 12.96 -9.48 -3.05
C ALA A 257 11.60 -8.77 -3.02
N LEU A 258 11.00 -8.60 -4.19
CA LEU A 258 9.66 -8.03 -4.36
C LEU A 258 8.72 -9.10 -4.93
N TYR A 259 7.75 -9.53 -4.13
CA TYR A 259 6.72 -10.47 -4.55
C TYR A 259 5.48 -9.70 -4.99
N ILE A 260 4.91 -10.05 -6.14
CA ILE A 260 3.82 -9.28 -6.75
C ILE A 260 2.65 -10.19 -7.06
N GLU A 261 1.47 -9.76 -6.64
CA GLU A 261 0.19 -10.39 -6.95
C GLU A 261 -0.72 -9.37 -7.61
N TYR A 262 -1.53 -9.82 -8.56
CA TYR A 262 -2.62 -9.01 -9.10
C TYR A 262 -3.89 -9.24 -8.27
N SER A 263 -4.35 -8.19 -7.57
CA SER A 263 -5.52 -8.17 -6.69
C SER A 263 -5.52 -9.32 -5.66
N ASN A 264 -6.69 -9.87 -5.29
CA ASN A 264 -6.85 -10.99 -4.37
C ASN A 264 -8.14 -11.77 -4.70
N GLU A 265 -8.04 -13.11 -4.66
CA GLU A 265 -9.13 -14.07 -4.96
C GLU A 265 -10.01 -13.73 -6.18
N VAL A 266 -9.37 -13.37 -7.30
CA VAL A 266 -10.07 -13.01 -8.55
C VAL A 266 -10.58 -14.25 -9.28
N TRP A 267 -11.49 -14.95 -8.62
CA TRP A 267 -12.27 -16.12 -8.99
C TRP A 267 -13.51 -16.23 -8.08
N ASN A 268 -13.48 -15.57 -6.92
CA ASN A 268 -14.54 -15.62 -5.93
C ASN A 268 -15.72 -14.78 -6.39
N ASN A 269 -16.85 -15.45 -6.58
CA ASN A 269 -18.08 -14.91 -7.15
C ASN A 269 -19.02 -14.29 -6.10
N ASN A 270 -18.64 -14.34 -4.82
CA ASN A 270 -19.44 -13.74 -3.75
C ASN A 270 -19.50 -12.21 -3.93
N SER A 271 -20.62 -11.58 -3.57
CA SER A 271 -20.85 -10.14 -3.71
C SER A 271 -19.86 -9.28 -2.92
N SER A 272 -19.19 -9.85 -1.91
CA SER A 272 -18.10 -9.20 -1.18
C SER A 272 -16.79 -9.05 -1.99
N PHE A 273 -16.69 -9.67 -3.17
CA PHE A 273 -15.52 -9.62 -4.06
C PHE A 273 -15.85 -8.80 -5.31
N SER A 274 -16.09 -7.50 -5.13
CA SER A 274 -16.39 -6.56 -6.21
C SER A 274 -15.30 -6.53 -7.29
N GLN A 275 -14.05 -6.76 -6.93
CA GLN A 275 -12.93 -6.87 -7.87
C GLN A 275 -13.11 -8.01 -8.88
N THR A 276 -13.69 -9.14 -8.45
CA THR A 276 -13.94 -10.28 -9.35
C THR A 276 -15.07 -9.94 -10.31
N ALA A 277 -16.13 -9.32 -9.80
CA ALA A 277 -17.26 -8.90 -10.63
C ALA A 277 -16.81 -7.90 -11.71
N TRP A 278 -16.03 -6.89 -11.32
CA TRP A 278 -15.51 -5.88 -12.23
C TRP A 278 -14.65 -6.50 -13.34
N LEU A 279 -13.63 -7.30 -13.00
CA LEU A 279 -12.76 -7.88 -14.04
C LEU A 279 -13.51 -8.84 -14.96
N ARG A 280 -14.51 -9.56 -14.44
CA ARG A 280 -15.32 -10.47 -15.25
C ARG A 280 -16.14 -9.69 -16.27
N GLU A 281 -16.78 -8.60 -15.87
CA GLU A 281 -17.53 -7.73 -16.77
C GLU A 281 -16.64 -7.23 -17.91
N GLN A 282 -15.46 -6.69 -17.59
CA GLN A 282 -14.48 -6.26 -18.59
C GLN A 282 -14.08 -7.39 -19.55
N ALA A 283 -13.81 -8.59 -19.01
CA ALA A 283 -13.39 -9.73 -19.80
C ALA A 283 -14.48 -10.24 -20.75
N LEU A 284 -15.75 -10.22 -20.31
CA LEU A 284 -16.88 -10.65 -21.11
C LEU A 284 -17.22 -9.63 -22.20
N THR A 285 -17.24 -8.34 -21.87
CA THR A 285 -17.45 -7.26 -22.84
C THR A 285 -16.38 -7.31 -23.94
N GLU A 286 -15.11 -7.43 -23.58
CA GLU A 286 -14.04 -7.52 -24.57
C GLU A 286 -14.16 -8.77 -25.46
N ALA A 287 -14.46 -9.92 -24.86
CA ALA A 287 -14.61 -11.16 -25.63
C ALA A 287 -15.80 -11.14 -26.60
N GLU A 288 -16.83 -10.35 -26.29
CA GLU A 288 -18.00 -10.14 -27.15
C GLU A 288 -17.71 -9.11 -28.26
N GLU A 289 -17.02 -8.02 -27.94
CA GLU A 289 -16.81 -6.89 -28.85
C GLU A 289 -15.59 -7.04 -29.77
N ASP A 290 -14.54 -7.75 -29.34
CA ASP A 290 -13.30 -7.93 -30.10
C ASP A 290 -13.02 -9.41 -30.41
N PRO A 291 -13.38 -9.90 -31.62
CA PRO A 291 -13.07 -11.27 -32.03
C PRO A 291 -11.57 -11.54 -32.20
N ASN A 292 -10.72 -10.50 -32.20
CA ASN A 292 -9.25 -10.63 -32.24
C ASN A 292 -8.62 -10.51 -30.85
N SER A 293 -9.42 -10.39 -29.79
CA SER A 293 -8.91 -10.29 -28.42
C SER A 293 -8.02 -11.51 -28.09
N PRO A 294 -6.89 -11.30 -27.39
CA PRO A 294 -6.13 -12.40 -26.79
C PRO A 294 -6.98 -13.34 -25.93
N LEU A 295 -8.11 -12.88 -25.39
CA LEU A 295 -8.98 -13.70 -24.55
C LEU A 295 -9.71 -14.80 -25.34
N VAL A 296 -9.89 -14.65 -26.66
CA VAL A 296 -10.58 -15.60 -27.54
C VAL A 296 -9.65 -16.14 -28.64
N TYR A 297 -8.34 -16.15 -28.39
CA TYR A 297 -7.29 -16.51 -29.35
C TYR A 297 -7.43 -17.91 -30.01
N ASP A 298 -8.18 -18.81 -29.38
CA ASP A 298 -8.45 -20.18 -29.82
C ASP A 298 -9.82 -20.32 -30.50
N GLY A 299 -10.50 -19.21 -30.77
CA GLY A 299 -11.81 -19.17 -31.42
C GLY A 299 -12.95 -19.61 -30.50
N VAL A 300 -12.73 -19.75 -29.19
CA VAL A 300 -13.81 -20.01 -28.24
C VAL A 300 -14.78 -18.82 -28.27
N SER A 301 -16.05 -19.09 -28.55
CA SER A 301 -17.09 -18.08 -28.61
C SER A 301 -18.16 -18.31 -27.56
N ALA A 302 -18.92 -17.26 -27.25
CA ALA A 302 -19.89 -17.22 -26.17
C ALA A 302 -21.04 -18.22 -26.41
N ALA A 303 -20.96 -19.41 -25.82
CA ALA A 303 -22.15 -20.09 -25.33
C ALA A 303 -22.34 -19.61 -23.89
N SER A 304 -23.40 -18.86 -23.62
CA SER A 304 -23.75 -18.29 -22.30
C SER A 304 -23.75 -19.38 -21.23
N SER A 305 -22.58 -19.61 -20.62
CA SER A 305 -22.32 -20.73 -19.73
C SER A 305 -21.32 -20.30 -18.68
N ASN A 306 -21.53 -20.78 -17.46
CA ASN A 306 -20.62 -20.52 -16.33
C ASN A 306 -19.17 -20.96 -16.62
N ALA A 307 -18.96 -21.87 -17.58
CA ALA A 307 -17.64 -22.29 -18.02
C ALA A 307 -16.92 -21.21 -18.84
N PHE A 308 -17.63 -20.53 -19.75
CA PHE A 308 -17.08 -19.45 -20.58
C PHE A 308 -16.68 -18.24 -19.73
N ASP A 309 -17.57 -17.77 -18.84
CA ASP A 309 -17.30 -16.65 -17.94
C ASP A 309 -16.04 -16.85 -17.09
N ARG A 310 -15.90 -18.06 -16.55
CA ARG A 310 -14.75 -18.44 -15.73
C ARG A 310 -13.46 -18.49 -16.55
N LEU A 311 -13.54 -18.97 -17.79
CA LEU A 311 -12.41 -19.00 -18.71
C LEU A 311 -11.95 -17.58 -19.06
N MET A 312 -12.89 -16.71 -19.48
CA MET A 312 -12.58 -15.30 -19.83
C MET A 312 -12.00 -14.54 -18.64
N LEU A 313 -12.60 -14.68 -17.45
CA LEU A 313 -12.09 -14.06 -16.22
C LEU A 313 -10.64 -14.46 -15.94
N GLY A 314 -10.30 -15.75 -15.98
CA GLY A 314 -8.93 -16.15 -15.69
C GLY A 314 -7.95 -15.86 -16.83
N ARG A 315 -8.38 -15.80 -18.09
CA ARG A 315 -7.54 -15.29 -19.19
C ARG A 315 -7.23 -13.81 -19.00
N ALA A 316 -8.24 -12.99 -18.68
CA ALA A 316 -8.07 -11.56 -18.40
C ALA A 316 -7.15 -11.32 -17.20
N TYR A 317 -7.36 -12.07 -16.11
CA TYR A 317 -6.48 -12.06 -14.94
C TYR A 317 -5.02 -12.38 -15.32
N THR A 318 -4.81 -13.46 -16.05
CA THR A 318 -3.49 -13.94 -16.46
C THR A 318 -2.79 -12.96 -17.39
N ARG A 319 -3.53 -12.40 -18.37
CA ARG A 319 -3.01 -11.33 -19.24
C ARG A 319 -2.54 -10.12 -18.43
N ARG A 320 -3.28 -9.74 -17.38
CA ARG A 320 -2.88 -8.62 -16.52
C ARG A 320 -1.63 -8.95 -15.70
N VAL A 321 -1.48 -10.19 -15.22
CA VAL A 321 -0.23 -10.67 -14.59
C VAL A 321 0.95 -10.60 -15.56
N VAL A 322 0.77 -10.99 -16.83
CA VAL A 322 1.81 -10.86 -17.88
C VAL A 322 2.19 -9.40 -18.10
N PHE A 323 1.20 -8.51 -18.21
CA PHE A 323 1.44 -7.07 -18.34
C PHE A 323 2.25 -6.51 -17.16
N ILE A 324 1.88 -6.87 -15.92
CA ILE A 324 2.61 -6.49 -14.71
C ILE A 324 4.06 -7.00 -14.78
N SER A 325 4.25 -8.29 -15.09
CA SER A 325 5.60 -8.87 -15.21
C SER A 325 6.47 -8.12 -16.22
N ASN A 326 5.95 -7.84 -17.41
CA ASN A 326 6.69 -7.11 -18.44
C ASN A 326 6.98 -5.67 -18.04
N THR A 327 6.01 -4.97 -17.43
CA THR A 327 6.20 -3.60 -16.93
C THR A 327 7.32 -3.53 -15.89
N PHE A 328 7.34 -4.47 -14.95
CA PHE A 328 8.42 -4.55 -13.97
C PHE A 328 9.75 -4.93 -14.62
N ARG A 329 9.76 -5.83 -15.61
CA ARG A 329 10.96 -6.18 -16.38
C ARG A 329 11.56 -4.98 -17.11
N GLU A 330 10.72 -4.14 -17.71
CA GLU A 330 11.15 -2.89 -18.37
C GLU A 330 11.81 -1.92 -17.39
N VAL A 331 11.34 -1.86 -16.14
CA VAL A 331 11.82 -0.91 -15.12
C VAL A 331 13.05 -1.45 -14.37
N PHE A 332 13.06 -2.72 -13.99
CA PHE A 332 14.11 -3.33 -13.17
C PHE A 332 15.26 -3.92 -13.98
N GLY A 333 15.00 -4.29 -15.24
CA GLY A 333 15.92 -5.07 -16.06
C GLY A 333 15.63 -6.58 -16.01
N ASP A 334 15.98 -7.26 -17.11
CA ASP A 334 15.75 -8.68 -17.31
C ASP A 334 16.45 -9.57 -16.25
N ASP A 335 17.64 -9.16 -15.82
CA ASP A 335 18.51 -9.83 -14.85
C ASP A 335 17.91 -9.88 -13.43
N GLN A 336 17.04 -8.93 -13.10
CA GLN A 336 16.37 -8.86 -11.79
C GLN A 336 15.02 -9.58 -11.76
N MET A 337 14.47 -9.96 -12.91
CA MET A 337 13.20 -10.66 -12.97
C MET A 337 13.38 -12.15 -12.65
N MET A 338 12.44 -12.69 -11.89
CA MET A 338 12.45 -14.06 -11.35
C MET A 338 13.60 -14.35 -10.37
N THR A 339 14.42 -13.35 -10.06
CA THR A 339 15.46 -13.42 -9.02
C THR A 339 15.06 -12.52 -7.86
N ARG A 340 14.93 -11.21 -8.13
CA ARG A 340 14.53 -10.19 -7.17
C ARG A 340 13.04 -9.86 -7.30
N VAL A 341 12.56 -9.61 -8.52
CA VAL A 341 11.14 -9.33 -8.79
C VAL A 341 10.42 -10.63 -9.14
N ARG A 342 9.41 -10.98 -8.35
CA ARG A 342 8.76 -12.31 -8.36
C ARG A 342 7.24 -12.16 -8.52
N PRO A 343 6.73 -12.02 -9.76
CA PRO A 343 5.30 -12.06 -10.02
C PRO A 343 4.72 -13.46 -9.77
N PHE A 344 3.53 -13.52 -9.18
CA PHE A 344 2.82 -14.76 -8.91
C PHE A 344 1.51 -14.86 -9.70
N LEU A 345 1.19 -16.09 -10.09
CA LEU A 345 -0.11 -16.46 -10.64
C LEU A 345 -0.89 -17.32 -9.64
N PHE A 346 -2.02 -16.82 -9.17
CA PHE A 346 -2.82 -17.53 -8.16
C PHE A 346 -4.13 -18.10 -8.68
N TRP A 347 -4.72 -19.03 -7.93
CA TRP A 347 -6.06 -19.61 -8.15
C TRP A 347 -6.68 -20.11 -6.84
N GLN A 348 -7.92 -20.61 -6.89
CA GLN A 348 -8.62 -21.14 -5.71
C GLN A 348 -7.97 -22.40 -5.14
N LYS A 349 -7.89 -22.49 -3.80
CA LYS A 349 -7.47 -23.70 -3.08
C LYS A 349 -8.22 -24.96 -3.49
N SER A 350 -7.47 -26.05 -3.66
CA SER A 350 -7.97 -27.38 -4.04
C SER A 350 -8.77 -27.41 -5.34
N ASN A 351 -8.62 -26.40 -6.20
CA ASN A 351 -9.37 -26.29 -7.45
C ASN A 351 -8.47 -25.90 -8.63
N ALA A 352 -7.22 -26.40 -8.64
CA ALA A 352 -6.29 -26.21 -9.75
C ALA A 352 -6.92 -26.65 -11.08
N ASN A 353 -7.64 -27.78 -11.09
CA ASN A 353 -8.29 -28.31 -12.28
C ASN A 353 -9.37 -27.39 -12.88
N SER A 354 -9.97 -26.51 -12.07
CA SER A 354 -11.03 -25.60 -12.54
C SER A 354 -10.70 -24.11 -12.45
N HIS A 355 -9.47 -23.72 -12.09
CA HIS A 355 -9.03 -22.31 -12.06
C HIS A 355 -7.55 -22.13 -12.41
N GLY A 356 -6.66 -23.05 -12.02
CA GLY A 356 -5.23 -22.96 -12.30
C GLY A 356 -4.86 -23.49 -13.69
N SER A 357 -5.46 -24.61 -14.10
CA SER A 357 -5.16 -25.32 -15.35
C SER A 357 -5.32 -24.43 -16.58
N PHE A 358 -6.43 -23.71 -16.71
CA PHE A 358 -6.67 -22.86 -17.88
C PHE A 358 -5.92 -21.52 -17.84
N ARG A 359 -5.51 -21.04 -16.66
CA ARG A 359 -4.61 -19.87 -16.55
C ARG A 359 -3.21 -20.23 -17.03
N LEU A 360 -2.70 -21.38 -16.60
CA LEU A 360 -1.42 -21.92 -17.05
C LEU A 360 -1.45 -22.28 -18.55
N ALA A 361 -2.53 -22.94 -19.00
CA ALA A 361 -2.72 -23.24 -20.42
C ALA A 361 -2.75 -21.95 -21.25
N PHE A 362 -3.41 -20.89 -20.79
CA PHE A 362 -3.37 -19.61 -21.49
C PHE A 362 -1.96 -19.00 -21.58
N LEU A 363 -1.14 -19.09 -20.54
CA LEU A 363 0.27 -18.69 -20.61
C LEU A 363 1.05 -19.51 -21.64
N GLU A 364 0.89 -20.83 -21.63
CA GLU A 364 1.60 -21.74 -22.52
C GLU A 364 1.15 -21.58 -23.98
N ASP A 365 -0.16 -21.64 -24.22
CA ASP A 365 -0.74 -21.66 -25.56
C ASP A 365 -0.63 -20.29 -26.24
N PHE A 366 -1.05 -19.21 -25.56
CA PHE A 366 -1.03 -17.87 -26.15
C PHE A 366 0.38 -17.28 -26.14
N TYR A 367 1.00 -17.17 -24.97
CA TYR A 367 2.29 -16.48 -24.81
C TYR A 367 3.50 -17.33 -25.17
N GLY A 368 3.39 -18.66 -25.13
CA GLY A 368 4.42 -19.59 -25.61
C GLY A 368 4.46 -19.78 -27.13
N THR A 369 3.58 -19.11 -27.88
CA THR A 369 3.51 -19.21 -29.34
C THR A 369 3.54 -17.83 -30.00
N VAL A 370 4.26 -17.68 -31.11
CA VAL A 370 4.21 -16.46 -31.93
C VAL A 370 2.86 -16.39 -32.65
N ARG A 371 2.11 -15.32 -32.41
CA ARG A 371 0.76 -15.10 -32.98
C ARG A 371 0.41 -13.61 -33.02
N PRO A 372 -0.65 -13.18 -33.72
CA PRO A 372 -1.17 -11.82 -33.58
C PRO A 372 -1.46 -11.49 -32.11
N GLY A 373 -0.98 -10.34 -31.62
CA GLY A 373 -1.06 -9.97 -30.21
C GLY A 373 0.03 -10.57 -29.30
N ASN A 374 0.89 -11.47 -29.81
CA ASN A 374 2.08 -11.97 -29.13
C ASN A 374 3.22 -12.24 -30.14
N PRO A 375 3.97 -11.21 -30.56
CA PRO A 375 4.99 -11.34 -31.61
C PRO A 375 6.25 -12.09 -31.15
N VAL A 376 6.46 -12.25 -29.84
CA VAL A 376 7.61 -12.96 -29.27
C VAL A 376 7.10 -14.02 -28.30
N ALA A 377 7.47 -15.27 -28.54
CA ALA A 377 7.10 -16.38 -27.68
C ALA A 377 8.04 -16.49 -26.48
N HIS A 378 7.48 -16.68 -25.29
CA HIS A 378 8.24 -16.98 -24.08
C HIS A 378 7.56 -18.09 -23.26
N PRO A 379 8.34 -18.94 -22.57
CA PRO A 379 7.75 -19.94 -21.67
C PRO A 379 7.05 -19.26 -20.49
N PRO A 380 6.09 -19.92 -19.82
CA PRO A 380 5.42 -19.36 -18.63
C PRO A 380 6.37 -18.82 -17.55
N SER A 381 7.53 -19.47 -17.35
CA SER A 381 8.57 -19.06 -16.40
C SER A 381 9.19 -17.69 -16.69
N TYR A 382 9.00 -17.15 -17.89
CA TYR A 382 9.40 -15.78 -18.22
C TYR A 382 8.47 -14.73 -17.57
N TYR A 383 7.21 -15.06 -17.33
CA TYR A 383 6.21 -14.12 -16.81
C TYR A 383 5.91 -14.31 -15.32
N VAL A 384 6.11 -15.51 -14.78
CA VAL A 384 5.75 -15.83 -13.39
C VAL A 384 6.88 -16.58 -12.70
N TRP A 385 7.17 -16.19 -11.46
CA TRP A 385 8.17 -16.83 -10.62
C TRP A 385 7.60 -18.09 -9.95
N GLY A 386 6.34 -18.00 -9.56
CA GLY A 386 5.62 -19.08 -8.91
C GLY A 386 4.12 -18.92 -9.08
N GLY A 387 3.39 -19.93 -8.64
CA GLY A 387 1.94 -19.90 -8.62
C GLY A 387 1.38 -20.89 -7.63
N GLY A 388 0.13 -20.67 -7.23
CA GLY A 388 -0.48 -21.53 -6.23
C GLY A 388 -1.86 -21.10 -5.81
N THR A 389 -2.27 -21.64 -4.68
CA THR A 389 -3.58 -21.37 -4.11
C THR A 389 -3.49 -20.25 -3.08
N GLN A 390 -4.44 -19.31 -3.08
CA GLN A 390 -4.60 -18.37 -1.95
C GLN A 390 -5.59 -18.95 -0.93
N GLY A 391 -5.40 -18.59 0.33
CA GLY A 391 -6.27 -18.93 1.45
C GLY A 391 -5.98 -18.09 2.67
#